data_AF-A0A7V1WD54-F1
#
_entry.id   AF-A0A7V1WD54-F1
#
_cell.length_a   1.000
_cell.length_b   1.000
_cell.length_c   1.000
_cell.angle_alpha   90.00
_cell.angle_beta   90.00
_cell.angle_gamma   90.00
#
_symmetry.space_group_name_H-M   'P 1'
#
loop_
_entity.id
_entity.type
_entity.pdbx_description
1 polymer ?
#
loop_
_entity_poly.entity_id
_entity_poly.type
_entity_poly.pdbx_seq_one_letter_code
_entity_poly.pdbx_strand_id
1 'polypeptide(L)' 'GGEGKSSGVRHPTSPWGKKEGRTRKRKKASDKYIIRRRGKGRG' A
#
# COMPACT_ATOMS: atom_id res chain seq x y z
N GLY A 1 -3.43 7.18 -20.98
CA GLY A 1 -4.90 7.31 -21.10
C GLY A 1 -5.38 6.38 -22.19
N GLY A 2 -6.69 6.30 -22.35
CA GLY A 2 -7.37 5.54 -23.40
C GLY A 2 -8.79 6.11 -23.54
N GLU A 3 -9.36 6.07 -24.72
CA GLU A 3 -10.71 6.55 -24.96
C GLU A 3 -11.72 5.62 -24.27
N GLY A 4 -12.71 6.21 -23.59
CA GLY A 4 -13.69 5.47 -22.82
C GLY A 4 -13.16 4.91 -21.48
N LYS A 5 -14.01 4.15 -20.79
CA LYS A 5 -13.66 3.54 -19.49
C LYS A 5 -12.65 2.42 -19.72
N SER A 6 -11.52 2.49 -19.02
CA SER A 6 -10.50 1.43 -19.01
C SER A 6 -10.11 1.08 -17.58
N SER A 7 -9.72 -0.16 -17.35
CA SER A 7 -9.25 -0.66 -16.05
C SER A 7 -7.85 -0.14 -15.66
N GLY A 8 -7.21 0.63 -16.54
CA GLY A 8 -5.77 0.92 -16.49
C GLY A 8 -4.96 -0.30 -16.94
N VAL A 9 -4.11 -0.14 -17.96
CA VAL A 9 -3.27 -1.22 -18.53
C VAL A 9 -2.18 -1.70 -17.54
N ARG A 10 -2.08 -1.05 -16.37
CA ARG A 10 -1.05 -1.30 -15.36
C ARG A 10 -1.70 -1.65 -14.04
N HIS A 11 -0.94 -2.36 -13.21
CA HIS A 11 -1.33 -2.62 -11.82
C HIS A 11 -1.66 -1.31 -11.10
N PRO A 12 -2.67 -1.31 -10.21
CA PRO A 12 -3.13 -0.10 -9.53
C PRO A 12 -2.00 0.54 -8.72
N THR A 13 -1.96 1.86 -8.79
CA THR A 13 -0.94 2.67 -8.14
C THR A 13 -1.57 3.96 -7.66
N SER A 14 -0.93 4.60 -6.68
CA SER A 14 -1.30 5.94 -6.27
C SER A 14 -1.09 6.95 -7.41
N PRO A 15 -1.71 8.15 -7.33
CA PRO A 15 -1.52 9.22 -8.32
C PRO A 15 -0.06 9.62 -8.54
N TRP A 16 0.81 9.37 -7.55
CA TRP A 16 2.25 9.64 -7.61
C TRP A 16 3.10 8.41 -7.99
N GLY A 17 2.49 7.37 -8.55
CA GLY A 17 3.20 6.19 -9.06
C GLY A 17 3.70 5.21 -7.99
N LYS A 18 3.28 5.35 -6.72
CA LYS A 18 3.61 4.37 -5.68
C LYS A 18 2.57 3.25 -5.67
N LYS A 19 3.04 2.02 -5.86
CA LYS A 19 2.22 0.81 -5.73
C LYS A 19 1.63 0.69 -4.33
N GLU A 20 0.42 0.16 -4.24
CA GLU A 20 -0.20 -0.17 -2.95
C GLU A 20 0.53 -1.32 -2.26
N GLY A 21 0.64 -1.26 -0.93
CA GLY A 21 1.34 -2.26 -0.15
C GLY A 21 1.66 -1.80 1.27
N ARG A 22 2.58 -2.50 1.95
CA ARG A 22 3.03 -2.11 3.29
C ARG A 22 3.87 -0.83 3.20
N THR A 23 3.37 0.26 3.75
CA THR A 23 4.02 1.58 3.70
C THR A 23 4.88 1.90 4.93
N ARG A 24 4.78 1.12 6.02
CA ARG A 24 5.59 1.34 7.24
C ARG A 24 7.07 1.13 6.93
N LYS A 25 7.87 2.17 7.19
CA LYS A 25 9.35 2.12 7.08
C LYS A 25 9.90 0.98 7.94
N ARG A 26 10.82 0.20 7.37
CA ARG A 26 11.54 -0.86 8.09
C ARG A 26 12.46 -0.26 9.16
N LYS A 27 12.71 -1.00 10.24
CA LYS A 27 13.67 -0.68 11.30
C LYS A 27 13.33 0.61 12.08
N LYS A 28 12.05 0.89 12.31
CA LYS A 28 11.69 1.98 13.24
C LYS A 28 12.00 1.51 14.66
N ALA A 29 12.51 2.39 15.52
CA ALA A 29 12.79 2.04 16.92
C ALA A 29 11.53 1.49 17.64
N SER A 30 10.36 1.99 17.27
CA SER A 30 9.08 1.52 17.79
C SER A 30 8.71 0.08 17.40
N ASP A 31 9.37 -0.51 16.39
CA ASP A 31 9.16 -1.92 16.04
C ASP A 31 9.50 -2.85 17.22
N LYS A 32 10.41 -2.45 18.13
CA LYS A 32 10.75 -3.20 19.35
C LYS A 32 9.58 -3.40 20.31
N TYR A 33 8.63 -2.47 20.30
CA TYR A 33 7.48 -2.49 21.21
C TYR A 33 6.21 -3.07 20.56
N ILE A 34 6.25 -3.45 19.27
CA ILE A 34 5.10 -3.96 18.53
C ILE A 34 5.14 -5.49 18.51
N ILE A 35 4.28 -6.13 19.31
CA ILE A 35 4.19 -7.60 19.39
C ILE A 35 3.60 -8.21 18.12
N ARG A 36 2.52 -7.60 17.57
CA ARG A 36 1.84 -8.10 16.37
C ARG A 36 1.29 -6.98 15.49
N ARG A 37 1.25 -7.23 14.18
CA ARG A 37 0.60 -6.36 13.19
C ARG A 37 -0.92 -6.51 13.22
N ARG A 38 -1.63 -5.53 12.64
CA ARG A 38 -3.06 -5.66 12.33
C ARG A 38 -3.29 -6.68 11.20
N GLY A 39 -4.41 -7.40 11.30
CA GLY A 39 -4.88 -8.34 10.27
C GLY A 39 -5.74 -7.65 9.22
N LYS A 40 -6.00 -8.31 8.08
CA LYS A 40 -6.95 -7.84 7.08
C LYS A 40 -8.35 -7.85 7.72
N GLY A 41 -9.11 -6.75 7.60
CA GLY A 41 -10.45 -6.61 8.20
C GLY A 41 -10.48 -5.99 9.60
N ARG A 42 -9.32 -5.71 10.21
CA ARG A 42 -9.22 -4.90 11.44
C ARG A 42 -8.67 -3.52 11.06
N GLY A 43 -9.56 -2.68 10.55
CA GLY A 43 -9.36 -1.23 10.45
C GLY A 43 -9.27 -0.63 11.84
#